data_AF-A0AAV0WDN3-F1
#
_entry.id   AF-A0AAV0WDN3-F1
#
_cell.length_a   1.000
_cell.length_b   1.000
_cell.length_c   1.000
_cell.angle_alpha   90.00
_cell.angle_beta   90.00
_cell.angle_gamma   90.00
#
_symmetry.space_group_name_H-M   'P 1'
#
loop_
_entity.id
_entity.type
_entity.pdbx_description
1 polymer ?
#
loop_
_entity_poly.entity_id
_entity_poly.type
_entity_poly.pdbx_seq_one_letter_code
_entity_poly.pdbx_strand_id
1 'polypeptide(L)'
;MKQFFGLCLLLGTVKFPSVRDFFSNNPLYCHPIAKHVMSGRRFEQLLNCFSVEYIGEDVILDGPMKKINPLFDKLIKHFQNAFFPNEQLSLASRQT
;
A
#
# COMPACT_ATOMS: atom_id res chain seq x y z
N MET A 1 -1.16 9.23 8.36
CA MET A 1 -1.29 8.02 7.50
C MET A 1 -2.17 8.23 6.26
N LYS A 2 -3.36 8.84 6.34
CA LYS A 2 -4.23 9.07 5.15
C LYS A 2 -3.51 9.77 3.98
N GLN A 3 -2.76 10.84 4.27
CA GLN A 3 -1.95 11.55 3.28
C GLN A 3 -0.88 10.67 2.62
N PHE A 4 -0.20 9.81 3.41
CA PHE A 4 0.81 8.87 2.90
C PHE A 4 0.18 7.89 1.92
N PHE A 5 -0.92 7.24 2.32
CA PHE A 5 -1.65 6.32 1.43
C PHE A 5 -2.26 7.03 0.22
N GLY A 6 -2.71 8.28 0.37
CA GLY A 6 -3.17 9.10 -0.76
C GLY A 6 -2.06 9.33 -1.79
N LEU A 7 -0.83 9.59 -1.34
CA LEU A 7 0.33 9.67 -2.23
C LEU A 7 0.71 8.32 -2.83
N CYS A 8 0.61 7.20 -2.09
CA CYS A 8 0.83 5.86 -2.64
C CYS A 8 -0.17 5.51 -3.74
N LEU A 9 -1.46 5.82 -3.54
CA LEU A 9 -2.51 5.62 -4.54
C LEU A 9 -2.25 6.46 -5.78
N LEU A 10 -1.88 7.73 -5.60
CA LEU A 10 -1.51 8.61 -6.69
C LEU A 10 -0.29 8.07 -7.45
N LEU A 11 0.80 7.70 -6.77
CA LEU A 11 1.97 7.07 -7.40
C LEU A 11 1.62 5.80 -8.20
N GLY A 12 0.55 5.09 -7.82
CA GLY A 12 0.05 3.95 -8.58
C GLY A 12 -0.67 4.31 -9.88
N THR A 13 -1.18 5.54 -10.02
CA THR A 13 -1.91 6.00 -11.22
C THR A 13 -1.03 6.76 -12.21
N VAL A 14 0.06 7.38 -11.75
CA VAL A 14 0.97 8.18 -12.58
C VAL A 14 2.37 7.54 -12.64
N LYS A 15 2.95 7.49 -13.83
CA LYS A 15 4.27 6.86 -14.03
C LYS A 15 5.39 7.86 -13.82
N PHE A 16 6.21 7.62 -12.80
CA PHE A 16 7.47 8.32 -12.59
C PHE A 16 8.64 7.33 -12.63
N PRO A 17 9.83 7.72 -13.12
CA PRO A 17 10.99 6.83 -13.16
C PRO A 17 11.43 6.40 -11.76
N SER A 18 11.29 7.28 -10.77
CA SER A 18 11.56 6.98 -9.37
C SER A 18 10.63 7.74 -8.42
N VAL A 19 10.52 7.26 -7.18
CA VAL A 19 9.81 7.99 -6.11
C VAL A 19 10.46 9.35 -5.85
N ARG A 20 11.78 9.46 -6.00
CA ARG A 20 12.50 10.73 -5.78
C ARG A 20 12.12 11.77 -6.83
N ASP A 21 11.94 11.34 -8.07
CA ASP A 21 11.51 12.21 -9.17
C ASP A 21 10.16 12.85 -8.89
N PHE A 22 9.22 12.08 -8.35
CA PHE A 22 7.89 12.55 -7.92
C PHE A 22 7.98 13.73 -6.92
N PHE A 23 8.98 13.71 -6.04
CA PHE A 23 9.28 14.78 -5.08
C PHE A 23 10.43 15.72 -5.52
N SER A 24 10.86 15.68 -6.79
CA SER A 24 11.97 16.50 -7.28
C SER A 24 11.55 17.96 -7.49
N ASN A 25 12.52 18.86 -7.63
CA ASN A 25 12.26 20.24 -8.09
C ASN A 25 12.23 20.33 -9.63
N ASN A 26 12.43 19.23 -10.35
CA ASN A 26 12.45 19.25 -11.79
C ASN A 26 11.00 19.35 -12.31
N PRO A 27 10.62 20.43 -13.01
CA PRO A 27 9.25 20.62 -13.48
C PRO A 27 8.78 19.54 -14.45
N LEU A 28 9.70 18.81 -15.09
CA LEU A 28 9.37 17.69 -15.99
C LEU A 28 8.98 16.41 -15.25
N TYR A 29 9.39 16.27 -13.98
CA TYR A 29 9.27 15.02 -13.22
C TYR A 29 8.62 15.17 -11.86
N CYS A 30 8.29 16.39 -11.40
CA CYS A 30 7.64 16.60 -10.13
C CYS A 30 6.12 16.55 -10.26
N HIS A 31 5.44 15.96 -9.27
CA HIS A 31 3.99 16.11 -9.17
C HIS A 31 3.65 17.30 -8.27
N PRO A 32 2.83 18.29 -8.73
CA PRO A 32 2.59 19.53 -7.97
C PRO A 32 2.06 19.31 -6.54
N ILE A 33 1.24 18.27 -6.36
CA ILE A 33 0.65 17.94 -5.06
C ILE A 33 1.63 17.28 -4.08
N ALA A 34 2.70 16.64 -4.56
CA ALA A 34 3.54 15.75 -3.75
C ALA A 34 4.13 16.50 -2.55
N LYS A 35 4.75 17.65 -2.82
CA LYS A 35 5.38 18.50 -1.79
C LYS A 35 4.41 19.32 -0.96
N HIS A 36 3.22 19.59 -1.48
CA HIS A 36 2.15 20.22 -0.71
C HIS A 36 1.62 19.29 0.37
N VAL A 37 1.64 17.98 0.12
CA VAL A 37 1.15 16.97 1.08
C VAL A 37 2.22 16.61 2.11
N MET A 38 3.46 16.32 1.70
CA MET A 38 4.59 16.10 2.61
C MET A 38 5.93 16.18 1.88
N SER A 39 7.04 16.30 2.63
CA SER A 39 8.37 16.22 2.03
C SER A 39 8.69 14.80 1.56
N GLY A 40 9.49 14.68 0.49
CA GLY A 40 9.97 13.38 0.00
C GLY A 40 10.72 12.59 1.07
N ARG A 41 11.54 13.27 1.89
CA ARG A 41 12.23 12.65 3.03
C ARG A 41 11.26 12.05 4.05
N ARG A 42 10.16 12.76 4.37
CA ARG A 42 9.14 12.25 5.28
C ARG A 42 8.42 11.05 4.67
N PHE A 43 8.12 11.08 3.38
CA PHE A 43 7.53 9.95 2.66
C PHE A 43 8.43 8.72 2.70
N GLU A 44 9.73 8.87 2.38
CA GLU A 44 10.71 7.78 2.42
C GLU A 44 10.86 7.18 3.83
N GLN A 45 10.88 8.02 4.87
CA GLN A 45 10.89 7.55 6.26
C GLN A 45 9.66 6.71 6.59
N LEU A 46 8.47 7.18 6.21
CA LEU A 46 7.23 6.43 6.41
C LEU A 46 7.27 5.11 5.64
N LEU A 47 7.73 5.12 4.39
CA LEU A 47 7.85 3.93 3.56
C LEU A 47 8.79 2.89 4.19
N ASN A 48 9.96 3.32 4.69
CA ASN A 48 10.96 2.43 5.29
C ASN A 48 10.54 1.86 6.66
N CYS A 49 9.68 2.59 7.39
CA CYS A 49 9.21 2.18 8.71
C CYS A 49 7.78 1.62 8.69
N PHE A 50 7.16 1.51 7.51
CA PHE A 50 5.78 1.02 7.41
C PHE A 50 5.75 -0.47 7.72
N SER A 51 5.12 -0.82 8.84
CA SER A 51 4.85 -2.20 9.24
C SER A 51 3.38 -2.33 9.63
N VAL A 52 2.84 -3.52 9.37
CA VAL A 52 1.48 -3.91 9.74
C VAL A 52 1.47 -5.16 10.61
N GLU A 53 2.64 -5.65 11.02
CA GLU A 53 2.81 -6.84 11.87
C GLU A 53 2.05 -6.69 13.20
N TYR A 54 1.55 -7.79 13.77
CA TYR A 54 0.91 -7.77 15.09
C TYR A 54 1.90 -7.26 16.14
N ILE A 55 1.48 -6.29 16.96
CA ILE A 55 2.28 -5.78 18.09
C ILE A 55 1.59 -6.22 19.37
N GLY A 56 2.29 -7.00 20.19
CA GLY A 56 1.88 -7.30 21.57
C GLY A 56 0.81 -8.38 21.74
N GLU A 57 0.43 -9.07 20.66
CA GLU A 57 -0.38 -10.29 20.76
C GLU A 57 0.56 -11.50 20.58
N ASP A 58 0.42 -12.53 21.43
CA ASP A 58 1.07 -13.85 21.29
C ASP A 58 0.51 -14.60 20.08
N VAL A 59 0.57 -13.97 18.92
CA VAL A 59 0.13 -14.56 17.67
C VAL A 59 1.24 -15.47 17.22
N ILE A 60 1.07 -16.76 17.52
CA ILE A 60 1.89 -17.86 16.97
C ILE A 60 1.51 -18.03 15.49
N LEU A 61 1.75 -17.00 14.68
CA LEU A 61 1.73 -17.09 13.22
C LEU A 61 3.15 -17.35 12.76
N ASP A 62 3.43 -18.62 12.50
CA ASP A 62 4.65 -19.04 11.85
C ASP A 62 4.49 -19.01 10.32
N GLY A 63 5.59 -18.81 9.60
CA GLY A 63 5.65 -18.81 8.15
C GLY A 63 5.95 -17.45 7.48
N PRO A 64 6.18 -17.46 6.16
CA PRO A 64 6.74 -16.32 5.42
C PRO A 64 5.83 -15.08 5.37
N MET A 65 4.52 -15.26 5.60
CA MET A 65 3.51 -14.20 5.48
C MET A 65 3.21 -13.47 6.79
N LYS A 66 3.82 -13.87 7.92
CA LYS A 66 3.48 -13.37 9.26
C LYS A 66 3.44 -11.84 9.38
N LYS A 67 4.33 -11.15 8.67
CA LYS A 67 4.45 -9.68 8.71
C LYS A 67 3.28 -8.96 8.05
N ILE A 68 2.57 -9.60 7.12
CA ILE A 68 1.51 -8.99 6.31
C ILE A 68 0.13 -9.59 6.56
N ASN A 69 0.05 -10.77 7.19
CA ASN A 69 -1.20 -11.42 7.60
C ASN A 69 -2.18 -10.47 8.31
N PRO A 70 -1.78 -9.60 9.25
CA PRO A 70 -2.73 -8.74 9.96
C PRO A 70 -3.51 -7.81 9.02
N LEU A 71 -2.85 -7.31 7.97
CA LEU A 71 -3.50 -6.50 6.95
C LEU A 71 -4.30 -7.36 5.98
N PHE A 72 -3.73 -8.49 5.55
CA PHE A 72 -4.35 -9.40 4.60
C PHE A 72 -5.69 -9.94 5.10
N ASP A 73 -5.76 -10.42 6.34
CA ASP A 73 -6.96 -10.96 6.95
C ASP A 73 -8.06 -9.89 7.07
N LYS A 74 -7.66 -8.66 7.45
CA LYS A 74 -8.57 -7.51 7.50
C LYS A 74 -9.13 -7.19 6.12
N LEU A 75 -8.29 -7.17 5.08
CA LEU A 75 -8.73 -6.88 3.72
C LEU A 75 -9.69 -7.94 3.19
N ILE A 76 -9.38 -9.24 3.36
CA ILE A 76 -10.26 -10.34 2.96
C ILE A 76 -11.63 -10.20 3.62
N LYS A 77 -11.65 -10.05 4.96
CA LYS A 77 -12.89 -9.92 5.71
C LYS A 77 -13.71 -8.72 5.26
N HIS A 78 -13.06 -7.58 5.00
CA HIS A 78 -13.75 -6.40 4.49
C HIS A 78 -14.33 -6.61 3.09
N PHE A 79 -13.58 -7.23 2.17
CA PHE A 79 -14.07 -7.46 0.81
C PHE A 79 -15.22 -8.47 0.77
N GLN A 80 -15.16 -9.54 1.56
CA GLN A 80 -16.24 -10.51 1.71
C GLN A 80 -17.54 -9.88 2.24
N ASN A 81 -17.42 -8.90 3.14
CA ASN A 81 -18.59 -8.19 3.68
C ASN A 81 -19.11 -7.09 2.74
N ALA A 82 -18.25 -6.54 1.88
CA ALA A 82 -18.61 -5.44 0.99
C ALA A 82 -19.31 -5.90 -0.29
N PHE A 83 -19.07 -7.13 -0.73
CA PHE A 83 -19.64 -7.67 -1.96
C PHE A 83 -20.04 -9.13 -1.80
N PHE A 84 -21.34 -9.40 -1.94
CA PHE A 84 -21.86 -10.76 -2.00
C PHE A 84 -22.05 -11.17 -3.48
N PRO A 85 -21.34 -12.20 -3.95
CA PRO A 85 -21.48 -12.68 -5.33
C PRO A 85 -22.83 -13.41 -5.49
N ASN A 86 -23.63 -13.03 -6.48
CA ASN A 86 -24.99 -13.56 -6.62
C ASN A 86 -25.07 -14.90 -7.37
N GLU A 87 -24.17 -15.21 -8.33
CA GLU A 87 -24.39 -16.40 -9.19
C GLU A 87 -23.13 -17.12 -9.71
N GLN A 88 -22.04 -16.42 -10.05
CA GLN A 88 -20.87 -17.07 -10.65
C GLN A 88 -19.57 -16.62 -10.01
N LEU A 89 -18.85 -17.57 -9.43
CA LEU A 89 -17.49 -17.41 -8.91
C LEU A 89 -16.51 -18.10 -9.86
N SER A 90 -15.61 -17.32 -10.45
CA SER A 90 -14.48 -17.86 -11.20
C SER A 90 -13.22 -17.84 -10.34
N LEU A 91 -12.54 -18.97 -10.21
CA LEU A 91 -11.21 -19.05 -9.62
C LEU A 91 -10.19 -19.20 -10.77
N ALA A 92 -9.20 -18.32 -10.81
CA ALA A 92 -8.08 -18.41 -11.74
C ALA A 92 -6.78 -18.33 -10.95
N SER A 93 -5.94 -19.37 -11.04
CA SER A 93 -4.56 -19.33 -10.57
C SER A 93 -3.63 -19.17 -11.77
N ARG A 94 -2.62 -18.31 -11.65
CA ARG A 94 -1.55 -18.21 -12.65
C ARG A 94 -0.61 -19.39 -12.39
N GLN A 95 -0.73 -20.47 -13.17
CA GLN A 95 0.29 -21.52 -13.17
C GLN A 95 1.57 -20.93 -13.79
N THR A 96 2.62 -20.83 -12.97
CA THR A 96 3.98 -20.49 -13.41
C THR A 96 4.74 -21.74 -13.78
#